data_AF-A0A222F907-F1
#
_entry.id   AF-A0A222F907-F1
#
_cell.length_a   1.000
_cell.length_b   1.000
_cell.length_c   1.000
_cell.angle_alpha   90.00
_cell.angle_beta   90.00
_cell.angle_gamma   90.00
#
_symmetry.space_group_name_H-M   'P 1'
#
loop_
_entity.id
_entity.type
_entity.pdbx_description
1 polymer ?
#
loop_
_entity_poly.entity_id
_entity_poly.type
_entity_poly.pdbx_seq_one_letter_code
_entity_poly.pdbx_strand_id
1 'polypeptide(L)'
;MPDVNAQQAQRLINFATQRLGRVEGNGECWTLVNNGFQHVGFDKPASTYVWGRVVANLSDAQPGDVFQFRRFEVTRRVTQPDGSWEEQTISRGAPRHTTILESLNGNMATFLESNVTDDQTVKRNDFGVRTATTTDDAGVRTAITVSGSFIIYRPQVAATP
;
A
#
# COMPACT_ATOMS: atom_id res chain seq x y z
N MET A 1 13.76 -17.33 7.64
CA MET A 1 12.91 -17.44 6.44
C MET A 1 13.48 -16.48 5.40
N PRO A 2 13.75 -16.91 4.16
CA PRO A 2 14.16 -15.99 3.10
C PRO A 2 13.01 -15.07 2.67
N ASP A 3 13.37 -13.87 2.23
CA ASP A 3 12.42 -12.94 1.61
C ASP A 3 11.92 -13.49 0.27
N VAL A 4 10.70 -13.12 -0.10
CA VAL A 4 10.15 -13.45 -1.42
C VAL A 4 10.91 -12.72 -2.52
N ASN A 5 11.19 -13.42 -3.63
CA ASN A 5 11.76 -12.80 -4.81
C ASN A 5 10.68 -12.09 -5.65
N ALA A 6 11.09 -11.35 -6.69
CA ALA A 6 10.17 -10.56 -7.52
C ALA A 6 9.08 -11.40 -8.22
N GLN A 7 9.42 -12.60 -8.70
CA GLN A 7 8.43 -13.49 -9.33
C GLN A 7 7.40 -13.98 -8.32
N GLN A 8 7.85 -14.31 -7.11
CA GLN A 8 6.96 -14.72 -6.03
C GLN A 8 6.05 -13.58 -5.62
N ALA A 9 6.60 -12.39 -5.40
CA ALA A 9 5.87 -11.16 -5.08
C ALA A 9 4.79 -10.83 -6.12
N GLN A 10 5.10 -11.01 -7.41
CA GLN A 10 4.14 -10.79 -8.49
C GLN A 10 2.92 -11.70 -8.39
N ARG A 11 3.04 -12.92 -7.85
CA ARG A 11 1.89 -13.82 -7.64
C ARG A 11 0.91 -13.24 -6.61
N LEU A 12 1.41 -12.59 -5.55
CA LEU A 12 0.58 -11.93 -4.55
C LEU A 12 -0.15 -10.72 -5.15
N ILE A 13 0.55 -9.91 -5.96
CA ILE A 13 -0.05 -8.80 -6.70
C ILE A 13 -1.16 -9.33 -7.61
N ASN A 14 -0.85 -10.33 -8.45
CA ASN A 14 -1.81 -10.93 -9.38
C ASN A 14 -3.06 -11.47 -8.65
N PHE A 15 -2.88 -12.10 -7.49
CA PHE A 15 -3.98 -12.58 -6.65
C PHE A 15 -4.96 -11.44 -6.32
N ALA A 16 -4.46 -10.28 -5.90
CA ALA A 16 -5.27 -9.14 -5.54
C ALA A 16 -5.86 -8.43 -6.79
N THR A 17 -5.08 -8.29 -7.86
CA THR A 17 -5.55 -7.71 -9.13
C THR A 17 -6.73 -8.50 -9.73
N GLN A 18 -6.69 -9.83 -9.68
CA GLN A 18 -7.79 -10.68 -10.16
C GLN A 18 -9.10 -10.54 -9.38
N ARG A 19 -9.05 -9.87 -8.22
CA ARG A 19 -10.19 -9.65 -7.31
C ARG A 19 -10.71 -8.23 -7.32
N LEU A 20 -10.13 -7.34 -8.13
CA LEU A 20 -10.60 -5.96 -8.24
C LEU A 20 -12.13 -5.91 -8.48
N GLY A 21 -12.80 -5.07 -7.69
CA GLY A 21 -14.26 -4.91 -7.72
C GLY A 21 -15.05 -6.04 -7.03
N ARG A 22 -14.39 -7.00 -6.39
CA ARG A 22 -15.02 -8.11 -5.66
C ARG A 22 -14.67 -8.06 -4.19
N VAL A 23 -15.54 -8.61 -3.35
CA VAL A 23 -15.26 -8.82 -1.92
C VAL A 23 -14.41 -10.08 -1.77
N GLU A 24 -13.26 -9.97 -1.11
CA GLU A 24 -12.39 -11.11 -0.79
C GLU A 24 -12.62 -11.58 0.65
N GLY A 25 -13.01 -12.85 0.83
CA GLY A 25 -13.32 -13.40 2.14
C GLY A 25 -14.43 -12.60 2.85
N ASN A 26 -14.15 -12.09 4.05
CA ASN A 26 -15.07 -11.24 4.81
C ASN A 26 -14.96 -9.74 4.46
N GLY A 27 -14.18 -9.38 3.44
CA GLY A 27 -14.04 -8.00 2.97
C GLY A 27 -13.05 -7.13 3.76
N GLU A 28 -12.45 -7.64 4.83
CA GLU A 28 -11.49 -6.88 5.64
C GLU A 28 -10.15 -6.66 4.92
N CYS A 29 -9.50 -5.52 5.19
CA CYS A 29 -8.21 -5.17 4.58
C CYS A 29 -7.13 -6.24 4.83
N TRP A 30 -7.08 -6.78 6.05
CA TRP A 30 -6.13 -7.82 6.44
C TRP A 30 -6.50 -9.19 5.83
N THR A 31 -7.77 -9.44 5.52
CA THR A 31 -8.21 -10.70 4.91
C THR A 31 -7.70 -10.83 3.48
N LEU A 32 -7.71 -9.75 2.71
CA LEU A 32 -7.11 -9.73 1.37
C LEU A 32 -5.66 -10.21 1.40
N VAL A 33 -4.86 -9.68 2.33
CA VAL A 33 -3.44 -10.04 2.45
C VAL A 33 -3.27 -11.46 2.99
N ASN A 34 -4.04 -11.83 4.01
CA ASN A 34 -3.95 -13.16 4.62
C ASN A 34 -4.31 -14.27 3.63
N ASN A 35 -5.42 -14.12 2.90
CA ASN A 35 -5.83 -15.08 1.88
C ASN A 35 -4.84 -15.10 0.71
N GLY A 36 -4.29 -13.94 0.34
CA GLY A 36 -3.22 -13.85 -0.65
C GLY A 36 -2.00 -14.68 -0.26
N PHE A 37 -1.52 -14.51 0.98
CA PHE A 37 -0.39 -15.27 1.52
C PHE A 37 -0.66 -16.77 1.49
N GLN A 38 -1.83 -17.20 1.97
CA GLN A 38 -2.23 -18.61 1.93
C GLN A 38 -2.27 -19.16 0.49
N HIS A 39 -2.79 -18.37 -0.45
CA HIS A 39 -2.91 -18.79 -1.85
C HIS A 39 -1.55 -18.97 -2.54
N VAL A 40 -0.58 -18.10 -2.25
CA VAL A 40 0.74 -18.13 -2.90
C VAL A 40 1.82 -18.88 -2.11
N GLY A 41 1.45 -19.41 -0.93
CA GLY A 41 2.34 -20.17 -0.04
C GLY A 41 3.37 -19.29 0.68
N PHE A 42 3.01 -18.07 1.06
CA PHE A 42 3.85 -17.21 1.90
C PHE A 42 3.63 -17.50 3.38
N ASP A 43 4.68 -17.30 4.16
CA ASP A 43 4.63 -17.45 5.60
C ASP A 43 4.01 -16.20 6.23
N LYS A 44 2.93 -16.40 6.98
CA LYS A 44 2.33 -15.38 7.82
C LYS A 44 2.84 -15.54 9.27
N PRO A 45 3.60 -14.57 9.81
CA PRO A 45 3.96 -14.59 11.23
C PRO A 45 2.72 -14.64 12.13
N ALA A 46 2.82 -15.33 13.28
CA ALA A 46 1.69 -15.48 14.21
C ALA A 46 1.19 -14.15 14.81
N SER A 47 2.06 -13.13 14.86
CA SER A 47 1.71 -11.81 15.39
C SER A 47 0.69 -11.08 14.51
N THR A 48 -0.27 -10.41 15.15
CA THR A 48 -1.30 -9.60 14.49
C THR A 48 -0.68 -8.43 13.73
N TYR A 49 -1.10 -8.20 12.49
CA TYR A 49 -0.62 -7.10 11.64
C TYR A 49 0.90 -7.08 11.36
N VAL A 50 1.56 -8.22 11.54
CA VAL A 50 2.94 -8.46 11.11
C VAL A 50 2.92 -9.37 9.90
N TRP A 51 3.49 -8.92 8.79
CA TRP A 51 3.34 -9.59 7.49
C TRP A 51 4.67 -10.12 6.92
N GLY A 52 5.74 -10.09 7.72
CA GLY A 52 7.05 -10.58 7.34
C GLY A 52 8.18 -9.80 8.00
N ARG A 53 9.32 -9.67 7.34
CA ARG A 53 10.47 -8.90 7.82
C ARG A 53 10.22 -7.41 7.65
N VAL A 54 10.55 -6.60 8.66
CA VAL A 54 10.47 -5.14 8.54
C VAL A 54 11.47 -4.63 7.50
N VAL A 55 11.00 -3.78 6.59
CA VAL A 55 11.82 -3.01 5.66
C VAL A 55 12.01 -1.61 6.27
N ALA A 56 13.26 -1.26 6.57
CA ALA A 56 13.58 -0.09 7.40
C ALA A 56 13.35 1.23 6.67
N ASN A 57 13.65 1.29 5.38
CA ASN A 57 13.55 2.51 4.59
C ASN A 57 12.54 2.34 3.45
N LEU A 58 11.79 3.40 3.16
CA LEU A 58 10.88 3.45 2.02
C LEU A 58 11.63 3.26 0.69
N SER A 59 12.90 3.68 0.59
CA SER A 59 13.74 3.48 -0.60
C SER A 59 13.99 2.00 -0.90
N ASP A 60 13.89 1.13 0.10
CA ASP A 60 14.11 -0.29 -0.03
C ASP A 60 12.80 -1.03 -0.34
N ALA A 61 11.66 -0.33 -0.38
CA ALA A 61 10.36 -0.91 -0.65
C ALA A 61 10.27 -1.41 -2.10
N GLN A 62 9.62 -2.55 -2.28
CA GLN A 62 9.47 -3.20 -3.58
C GLN A 62 8.03 -3.68 -3.81
N PRO A 63 7.59 -3.82 -5.06
CA PRO A 63 6.31 -4.46 -5.38
C PRO A 63 6.13 -5.79 -4.64
N GLY A 64 4.96 -5.97 -4.04
CA GLY A 64 4.58 -7.11 -3.21
C GLY A 64 4.87 -6.96 -1.72
N ASP A 65 5.59 -5.91 -1.30
CA ASP A 65 5.67 -5.56 0.12
C ASP A 65 4.27 -5.21 0.68
N VAL A 66 4.06 -5.47 1.96
CA VAL A 66 2.81 -5.18 2.66
C VAL A 66 2.97 -3.96 3.55
N PHE A 67 2.12 -2.97 3.37
CA PHE A 67 2.10 -1.76 4.18
C PHE A 67 1.04 -1.88 5.26
N GLN A 68 1.44 -1.67 6.51
CA GLN A 68 0.56 -1.57 7.66
C GLN A 68 0.48 -0.12 8.12
N PHE A 69 -0.60 0.57 7.76
CA PHE A 69 -0.84 1.97 8.13
C PHE A 69 -1.45 2.10 9.53
N ARG A 70 -1.16 3.25 10.17
CA ARG A 70 -1.76 3.70 11.43
C ARG A 70 -1.94 5.22 11.40
N ARG A 71 -3.20 5.65 11.45
CA ARG A 71 -3.66 7.05 11.39
C ARG A 71 -2.96 7.83 10.27
N PHE A 72 -2.82 7.18 9.12
CA PHE A 72 -2.09 7.70 7.99
C PHE A 72 -3.00 8.59 7.16
N GLU A 73 -2.62 9.83 6.93
CA GLU A 73 -3.38 10.76 6.11
C GLU A 73 -2.48 11.38 5.05
N VAL A 74 -3.08 11.58 3.88
CA VAL A 74 -2.39 12.20 2.73
C VAL A 74 -3.28 13.30 2.20
N THR A 75 -2.79 14.53 2.29
CA THR A 75 -3.40 15.68 1.66
C THR A 75 -2.61 16.00 0.39
N ARG A 76 -3.27 15.95 -0.76
CA ARG A 76 -2.75 16.37 -2.06
C ARG A 76 -3.37 17.70 -2.43
N ARG A 77 -2.55 18.72 -2.60
CA ARG A 77 -2.95 20.03 -3.12
C ARG A 77 -2.29 20.28 -4.46
N VAL A 78 -3.09 20.63 -5.47
CA VAL A 78 -2.60 21.04 -6.79
C VAL A 78 -2.88 22.52 -6.93
N THR A 79 -1.85 23.31 -7.20
CA THR A 79 -1.93 24.75 -7.45
C THR A 79 -1.56 25.04 -8.89
N GLN A 80 -2.47 25.65 -9.63
CA GLN A 80 -2.30 26.06 -11.01
C GLN A 80 -1.40 27.30 -11.10
N PRO A 81 -0.81 27.61 -12.27
CA PRO A 81 0.03 28.79 -12.47
C PRO A 81 -0.67 30.12 -12.19
N ASP A 82 -2.00 30.16 -12.34
CA ASP A 82 -2.83 31.33 -12.02
C ASP A 82 -3.11 31.50 -10.50
N GLY A 83 -2.59 30.59 -9.67
CA GLY A 83 -2.76 30.58 -8.22
C GLY A 83 -4.02 29.88 -7.71
N SER A 84 -4.94 29.46 -8.60
CA SER A 84 -6.08 28.62 -8.21
C SER A 84 -5.60 27.24 -7.74
N TRP A 85 -6.38 26.58 -6.89
CA TRP A 85 -5.98 25.29 -6.34
C TRP A 85 -7.15 24.35 -6.05
N GLU A 86 -6.86 23.05 -6.10
CA GLU A 86 -7.71 21.97 -5.61
C GLU A 86 -6.98 21.20 -4.52
N GLU A 87 -7.72 20.65 -3.56
CA GLU A 87 -7.17 19.85 -2.47
C GLU A 87 -8.03 18.62 -2.22
N GLN A 88 -7.38 17.49 -1.98
CA GLN A 88 -8.02 16.23 -1.63
C GLN A 88 -7.24 15.59 -0.49
N THR A 89 -7.98 15.11 0.51
CA THR A 89 -7.42 14.35 1.61
C THR A 89 -7.96 12.94 1.59
N ILE A 90 -7.07 11.96 1.74
CA ILE A 90 -7.44 10.57 1.99
C ILE A 90 -6.85 10.12 3.33
N SER A 91 -7.53 9.18 3.97
CA SER A 91 -7.09 8.61 5.24
C SER A 91 -7.05 7.08 5.16
N ARG A 92 -6.08 6.48 5.86
CA ARG A 92 -5.92 5.04 6.06
C ARG A 92 -5.59 4.75 7.51
N GLY A 93 -6.18 3.70 8.05
CA GLY A 93 -5.82 3.16 9.35
C GLY A 93 -6.32 3.96 10.54
N ALA A 94 -7.63 4.20 10.61
CA ALA A 94 -8.32 4.56 11.84
C ALA A 94 -8.98 3.30 12.46
N PRO A 95 -8.29 2.48 13.31
CA PRO A 95 -6.93 2.67 13.82
C PRO A 95 -5.82 1.95 13.03
N ARG A 96 -6.15 1.03 12.10
CA ARG A 96 -5.16 0.24 11.33
C ARG A 96 -5.69 -0.12 9.95
N HIS A 97 -4.80 -0.22 8.96
CA HIS A 97 -5.16 -0.63 7.61
C HIS A 97 -4.00 -1.35 6.92
N THR A 98 -4.29 -2.43 6.19
CA THR A 98 -3.27 -3.26 5.52
C THR A 98 -3.45 -3.19 4.01
N THR A 99 -2.35 -3.00 3.27
CA THR A 99 -2.38 -2.95 1.80
C THR A 99 -1.20 -3.72 1.20
N ILE A 100 -1.32 -4.11 -0.07
CA ILE A 100 -0.23 -4.70 -0.87
C ILE A 100 0.30 -3.60 -1.79
N LEU A 101 1.61 -3.36 -1.78
CA LEU A 101 2.26 -2.42 -2.69
C LEU A 101 2.32 -3.03 -4.09
N GLU A 102 1.66 -2.40 -5.06
CA GLU A 102 1.73 -2.80 -6.48
C GLU A 102 2.88 -2.08 -7.18
N SER A 103 3.05 -0.78 -6.94
CA SER A 103 4.14 0.01 -7.53
C SER A 103 4.52 1.20 -6.65
N LEU A 104 5.76 1.67 -6.76
CA LEU A 104 6.26 2.88 -6.10
C LEU A 104 7.03 3.73 -7.11
N ASN A 105 6.46 4.89 -7.46
CA ASN A 105 7.01 5.82 -8.43
C ASN A 105 7.33 7.15 -7.74
N GLY A 106 8.58 7.30 -7.30
CA GLY A 106 9.03 8.46 -6.54
C GLY A 106 8.31 8.57 -5.20
N ASN A 107 7.28 9.42 -5.13
CA ASN A 107 6.53 9.71 -3.90
C ASN A 107 5.14 9.07 -3.89
N MET A 108 4.70 8.56 -5.03
CA MET A 108 3.37 8.01 -5.23
C MET A 108 3.48 6.50 -5.24
N ALA A 109 2.66 5.85 -4.42
CA ALA A 109 2.56 4.42 -4.37
C ALA A 109 1.16 3.98 -4.83
N THR A 110 1.14 2.91 -5.62
CA THR A 110 -0.08 2.20 -6.00
C THR A 110 -0.28 1.04 -5.05
N PHE A 111 -1.46 0.98 -4.43
CA PHE A 111 -1.81 -0.06 -3.48
C PHE A 111 -3.03 -0.86 -3.93
N LEU A 112 -2.99 -2.16 -3.64
CA LEU A 112 -4.14 -3.06 -3.70
C LEU A 112 -4.65 -3.29 -2.28
N GLU A 113 -5.92 -2.98 -2.04
CA GLU A 113 -6.50 -2.93 -0.69
C GLU A 113 -8.00 -3.19 -0.71
N SER A 114 -8.55 -3.63 0.41
CA SER A 114 -9.99 -3.79 0.66
C SER A 114 -10.40 -3.00 1.90
N ASN A 115 -11.71 -2.84 2.11
CA ASN A 115 -12.28 -2.09 3.23
C ASN A 115 -11.79 -0.64 3.29
N VAL A 116 -11.86 0.05 2.15
CA VAL A 116 -11.55 1.47 2.05
C VAL A 116 -12.85 2.25 2.14
N THR A 117 -12.95 3.19 3.08
CA THR A 117 -14.16 4.02 3.29
C THR A 117 -15.44 3.17 3.36
N ASP A 118 -15.41 2.11 4.17
CA ASP A 118 -16.49 1.13 4.38
C ASP A 118 -16.92 0.34 3.13
N ASP A 119 -16.15 0.40 2.04
CA ASP A 119 -16.33 -0.45 0.86
C ASP A 119 -15.36 -1.64 0.91
N GLN A 120 -15.94 -2.82 1.06
CA GLN A 120 -15.27 -4.10 1.23
C GLN A 120 -14.68 -4.69 -0.06
N THR A 121 -14.95 -4.09 -1.21
CA THR A 121 -14.38 -4.56 -2.48
C THR A 121 -12.87 -4.30 -2.55
N VAL A 122 -12.14 -5.18 -3.24
CA VAL A 122 -10.73 -4.93 -3.57
C VAL A 122 -10.64 -3.76 -4.55
N LYS A 123 -9.80 -2.80 -4.23
CA LYS A 123 -9.56 -1.56 -4.97
C LYS A 123 -8.08 -1.39 -5.26
N ARG A 124 -7.81 -0.67 -6.34
CA ARG A 124 -6.51 -0.08 -6.64
C ARG A 124 -6.59 1.41 -6.33
N ASN A 125 -5.72 1.91 -5.46
CA ASN A 125 -5.66 3.32 -5.11
C ASN A 125 -4.22 3.81 -5.18
N ASP A 126 -4.06 5.06 -5.61
CA ASP A 126 -2.77 5.74 -5.69
C ASP A 126 -2.72 6.88 -4.68
N PHE A 127 -1.66 6.93 -3.88
CA PHE A 127 -1.45 8.05 -2.97
C PHE A 127 0.00 8.26 -2.57
N GLY A 128 0.26 9.46 -2.05
CA GLY A 128 1.58 9.86 -1.58
C GLY A 128 2.01 9.11 -0.32
N VAL A 129 3.26 8.64 -0.29
CA VAL A 129 3.86 7.96 0.88
C VAL A 129 4.90 8.81 1.60
N ARG A 130 5.19 10.02 1.09
CA ARG A 130 6.06 11.01 1.74
C ARG A 130 5.64 12.43 1.43
N THR A 131 5.85 13.34 2.38
CA THR A 131 5.66 14.78 2.16
C THR A 131 6.64 15.28 1.12
N ALA A 132 6.14 15.99 0.10
CA ALA A 132 6.97 16.68 -0.88
C ALA A 132 6.17 17.71 -1.67
N THR A 133 6.91 18.51 -2.42
CA THR A 133 6.36 19.42 -3.41
C THR A 133 7.09 19.18 -4.73
N THR A 134 6.33 19.11 -5.82
CA THR A 134 6.87 19.10 -7.18
C THR A 134 6.23 20.23 -7.98
N THR A 135 6.93 20.68 -9.02
CA THR A 135 6.43 21.64 -10.01
C THR A 135 6.78 21.09 -11.37
N ASP A 136 5.79 21.00 -12.27
CA ASP A 136 6.02 20.55 -13.64
C ASP A 136 6.43 21.71 -14.56
N ASP A 137 6.74 21.39 -15.81
CA ASP A 137 7.17 22.37 -16.82
C ASP A 137 6.09 23.42 -17.16
N ALA A 138 4.82 23.11 -16.88
CA ALA A 138 3.71 24.05 -17.03
C ALA A 138 3.56 25.00 -15.83
N GLY A 139 4.36 24.82 -14.77
CA GLY A 139 4.30 25.60 -13.54
C GLY A 139 3.23 25.12 -12.55
N VAL A 140 2.59 23.96 -12.81
CA VAL A 140 1.61 23.38 -11.89
C VAL A 140 2.35 22.80 -10.69
N ARG A 141 2.02 23.28 -9.50
CA ARG A 141 2.64 22.84 -8.25
C ARG A 141 1.77 21.78 -7.58
N THR A 142 2.31 20.59 -7.35
CA THR A 142 1.66 19.54 -6.54
C THR A 142 2.36 19.42 -5.19
N ALA A 143 1.64 19.69 -4.10
CA ALA A 143 2.08 19.46 -2.74
C ALA A 143 1.39 18.21 -2.16
N ILE A 144 2.20 17.28 -1.67
CA ILE A 144 1.77 16.11 -0.90
C ILE A 144 2.19 16.35 0.54
N THR A 145 1.24 16.29 1.46
CA THR A 145 1.50 16.34 2.90
C THR A 145 1.04 15.03 3.52
N VAL A 146 1.96 14.33 4.19
CA VAL A 146 1.69 13.06 4.85
C VAL A 146 1.76 13.23 6.35
N SER A 147 0.79 12.65 7.07
CA SER A 147 0.79 12.51 8.52
C SER A 147 0.58 11.04 8.93
N GLY A 148 0.81 10.72 10.21
CA GLY A 148 0.68 9.36 10.72
C GLY A 148 1.91 8.49 10.47
N SER A 149 1.70 7.17 10.35
CA SER A 149 2.80 6.22 10.21
C SER A 149 2.39 4.96 9.43
N PHE A 150 3.39 4.26 8.91
CA PHE A 150 3.25 2.91 8.40
C PHE A 150 4.47 2.07 8.75
N ILE A 151 4.30 0.75 8.73
CA ILE A 151 5.40 -0.22 8.72
C ILE A 151 5.34 -0.97 7.40
N ILE A 152 6.50 -1.14 6.77
CA ILE A 152 6.66 -1.92 5.55
C ILE A 152 7.14 -3.31 5.94
N TYR A 153 6.47 -4.34 5.45
CA TYR A 153 6.87 -5.73 5.63
C TYR A 153 7.19 -6.35 4.28
N ARG A 154 8.35 -7.01 4.21
CA ARG A 154 8.69 -7.93 3.13
C ARG A 154 8.14 -9.31 3.47
N PRO A 155 7.21 -9.86 2.66
CA PRO A 155 6.76 -11.23 2.84
C PRO A 155 7.94 -12.21 2.77
N GLN A 156 7.79 -13.33 3.45
CA GLN A 156 8.79 -14.39 3.50
C GLN A 156 8.16 -15.72 3.12
N VAL A 157 8.98 -16.67 2.71
CA VAL A 157 8.57 -18.05 2.42
C VAL A 157 9.35 -19.01 3.30
N ALA A 158 8.82 -20.21 3.47
CA ALA A 158 9.49 -21.25 4.22
C ALA A 158 10.85 -21.53 3.59
N ALA A 159 11.88 -21.70 4.43
CA ALA A 159 13.15 -22.21 3.94
C ALA A 159 12.88 -23.61 3.36
N THR A 160 13.29 -23.84 2.11
CA THR A 160 13.26 -25.20 1.56
C THR A 160 14.17 -26.08 2.44
N PRO A 161 13.69 -27.25 2.90
CA PRO A 161 14.49 -28.15 3.72
C PRO A 161 15.77 -28.61 3.01
#